data_AF-A0A9J7XB35-F1
#
_entry.id   AF-A0A9J7XB35-F1
#
_cell.length_a   1.000
_cell.length_b   1.000
_cell.length_c   1.000
_cell.angle_alpha   90.00
_cell.angle_beta   90.00
_cell.angle_gamma   90.00
#
_symmetry.space_group_name_H-M   'P 1'
#
loop_
_entity.id
_entity.type
_entity.pdbx_description
1 polymer ?
#
loop_
_entity_poly.entity_id
_entity_poly.type
_entity_poly.pdbx_seq_one_letter_code
_entity_poly.pdbx_strand_id
1 'polypeptide(L)'
;MRPVPASSKLPEHVRPRHLEEEGLYVGERPPVCLTNQNILENRILKQAEGRKWFGDDGRIIALPEPIKESSSRPPLFILEDELDPALQTAYRKALKSKHVSLYTAGMGDPQADYLLDVDVSGLIFSHHPLFSREHVLAARLAQMYDQHLTRQHKNLTRLLTDKLNSLRK
;
A
#
# COMPACT_ATOMS: atom_id res chain seq x y z
N MET A 1 -30.50 -0.77 -1.88
CA MET A 1 -30.40 0.08 -0.66
C MET A 1 -31.27 1.29 -0.86
N ARG A 2 -32.05 1.69 0.16
CA ARG A 2 -32.91 2.88 0.07
C ARG A 2 -32.04 4.15 0.15
N PRO A 3 -32.38 5.22 -0.60
CA PRO A 3 -31.70 6.49 -0.48
C PRO A 3 -31.92 7.08 0.90
N VAL A 4 -30.88 7.70 1.44
CA VAL A 4 -30.92 8.36 2.75
C VAL A 4 -31.47 9.78 2.56
N PRO A 5 -32.47 10.22 3.34
CA PRO A 5 -32.98 11.58 3.25
C PRO A 5 -31.94 12.60 3.72
N ALA A 6 -31.92 13.78 3.09
CA ALA A 6 -30.94 14.84 3.38
C ALA A 6 -30.98 15.30 4.85
N SER A 7 -32.16 15.28 5.48
CA SER A 7 -32.34 15.62 6.90
C SER A 7 -31.59 14.69 7.87
N SER A 8 -31.26 13.46 7.46
CA SER A 8 -30.47 12.53 8.27
C SER A 8 -28.96 12.73 8.09
N LYS A 9 -28.54 13.42 7.03
CA LYS A 9 -27.13 13.63 6.67
C LYS A 9 -26.58 14.91 7.28
N LEU A 10 -27.39 15.96 7.30
CA LEU A 10 -27.04 17.29 7.82
C LEU A 10 -27.47 17.45 9.29
N PRO A 11 -26.91 18.44 10.00
CA PRO A 11 -27.39 18.85 11.32
C PRO A 11 -28.86 19.28 11.26
N GLU A 12 -29.55 19.19 12.41
CA GLU A 12 -30.97 19.56 12.50
C GLU A 12 -31.19 21.01 12.06
N HIS A 13 -32.23 21.21 11.25
CA HIS A 13 -32.66 22.52 10.73
C HIS A 13 -31.71 23.25 9.78
N VAL A 14 -30.65 22.59 9.30
CA VAL A 14 -29.74 23.17 8.29
C VAL A 14 -30.19 22.78 6.88
N ARG A 15 -30.32 23.76 5.98
CA ARG A 15 -30.56 23.51 4.55
C ARG A 15 -29.23 23.20 3.85
N PRO A 16 -29.21 22.32 2.84
CA PRO A 16 -28.02 22.10 2.03
C PRO A 16 -27.52 23.41 1.41
N ARG A 17 -26.23 23.68 1.54
CA ARG A 17 -25.57 24.85 0.96
C ARG A 17 -24.71 24.42 -0.21
N HIS A 18 -24.98 24.98 -1.39
CA HIS A 18 -24.27 24.72 -2.62
C HIS A 18 -23.29 25.86 -2.89
N LEU A 19 -21.99 25.61 -2.71
CA LEU A 19 -20.97 26.66 -2.89
C LEU A 19 -20.91 27.13 -4.35
N GLU A 20 -21.23 26.26 -5.29
CA GLU A 20 -21.38 26.58 -6.72
C GLU A 20 -22.44 27.67 -6.99
N GLU A 21 -23.51 27.73 -6.21
CA GLU A 21 -24.56 28.75 -6.33
C GLU A 21 -24.10 30.11 -5.79
N GLU A 22 -23.11 30.12 -4.90
CA GLU A 22 -22.51 31.31 -4.31
C GLU A 22 -21.36 31.87 -5.16
N GLY A 23 -21.07 31.25 -6.31
CA GLY A 23 -19.99 31.65 -7.22
C GLY A 23 -18.61 31.10 -6.85
N LEU A 24 -18.54 30.14 -5.93
CA LEU A 24 -17.30 29.44 -5.61
C LEU A 24 -17.08 28.27 -6.58
N TYR A 25 -15.86 28.11 -7.08
CA TYR A 25 -15.52 26.96 -7.90
C TYR A 25 -15.39 25.70 -7.03
N VAL A 26 -16.25 24.73 -7.29
CA VAL A 26 -16.21 23.38 -6.71
C VAL A 26 -15.89 22.42 -7.86
N GLY A 27 -14.72 21.79 -7.84
CA GLY A 27 -14.31 20.86 -8.91
C GLY A 27 -15.27 19.69 -9.11
N GLU A 28 -15.12 18.96 -10.22
CA GLU A 28 -15.99 17.83 -10.53
C GLU A 28 -15.75 16.62 -9.61
N ARG A 29 -16.85 16.08 -9.06
CA ARG A 29 -16.79 14.89 -8.21
C ARG A 29 -16.61 13.64 -9.06
N PRO A 30 -15.88 12.63 -8.54
CA PRO A 30 -15.72 11.38 -9.25
C PRO A 30 -17.07 10.69 -9.49
N PRO A 31 -17.27 10.07 -10.67
CA PRO A 31 -18.49 9.37 -10.97
C PRO A 31 -18.60 8.11 -10.11
N VAL A 32 -19.67 8.02 -9.32
CA VAL A 32 -19.99 6.84 -8.50
C VAL A 32 -21.42 6.42 -8.81
N CYS A 33 -21.67 5.12 -8.96
CA CYS A 33 -23.04 4.66 -9.20
C CYS A 33 -23.94 4.92 -7.99
N LEU A 34 -25.22 5.23 -8.24
CA LEU A 34 -26.20 5.54 -7.21
C LEU A 34 -26.33 4.43 -6.16
N THR A 35 -26.22 3.16 -6.58
CA THR A 35 -26.26 2.01 -5.67
C THR A 35 -25.12 2.05 -4.66
N ASN A 36 -23.90 2.33 -5.12
CA ASN A 36 -22.72 2.40 -4.25
C ASN A 36 -22.78 3.63 -3.34
N GLN A 37 -23.25 4.78 -3.86
CA GLN A 37 -23.50 5.96 -3.03
C GLN A 37 -24.48 5.64 -1.89
N ASN A 38 -25.63 5.03 -2.20
CA ASN A 38 -26.62 4.66 -1.18
C ASN A 38 -26.06 3.67 -0.16
N ILE A 39 -25.26 2.68 -0.58
CA ILE A 39 -24.59 1.75 0.35
C ILE A 39 -23.64 2.49 1.28
N LEU A 40 -22.81 3.39 0.73
CA LEU A 40 -21.84 4.18 1.50
C LEU A 40 -22.52 5.11 2.50
N GLU A 41 -23.53 5.87 2.07
CA GLU A 41 -24.28 6.80 2.93
C GLU A 41 -24.94 6.05 4.10
N ASN A 42 -25.62 4.94 3.82
CA ASN A 42 -26.25 4.11 4.86
C ASN A 42 -25.22 3.50 5.82
N ARG A 43 -24.00 3.21 5.34
CA ARG A 43 -22.93 2.67 6.18
C ARG A 43 -22.32 3.74 7.08
N ILE A 44 -22.04 4.92 6.52
CA ILE A 44 -21.44 6.05 7.25
C ILE A 44 -22.37 6.48 8.39
N LEU A 45 -23.68 6.57 8.16
CA LEU A 45 -24.63 6.95 9.21
C LEU A 45 -24.69 5.99 10.41
N LYS A 46 -24.27 4.72 10.23
CA LYS A 46 -24.20 3.75 11.32
C LYS A 46 -22.92 3.87 12.17
N GLN A 47 -21.92 4.61 11.67
CA GLN A 47 -20.66 4.78 12.36
C GLN A 47 -20.73 5.93 13.36
N ALA A 48 -20.03 5.80 14.50
CA ALA A 48 -19.84 6.91 15.42
C ALA A 48 -19.17 8.08 14.69
N GLU A 49 -19.69 9.29 14.88
CA GLU A 49 -19.27 10.52 14.16
C GLU A 49 -19.43 10.47 12.63
N GLY A 50 -20.26 9.58 12.08
CA GLY A 50 -20.45 9.46 10.62
C GLY A 50 -20.88 10.75 9.92
N ARG A 51 -21.58 11.65 10.64
CA ARG A 51 -22.06 12.93 10.11
C ARG A 51 -20.94 13.85 9.59
N LYS A 52 -19.70 13.72 10.10
CA LYS A 52 -18.55 14.53 9.66
C LYS A 52 -18.09 14.26 8.22
N TRP A 53 -18.54 13.15 7.63
CA TRP A 53 -18.22 12.76 6.26
C TRP A 53 -19.19 13.33 5.22
N PHE A 54 -20.22 14.05 5.66
CA PHE A 54 -21.13 14.77 4.78
C PHE A 54 -20.72 16.23 4.74
N GLY A 55 -20.65 16.79 3.53
CA GLY A 55 -20.41 18.22 3.33
C GLY A 55 -21.68 19.03 3.55
N ASP A 56 -21.55 20.35 3.46
CA ASP A 56 -22.65 21.30 3.64
C ASP A 56 -23.77 21.11 2.60
N ASP A 57 -23.45 20.52 1.45
CA ASP A 57 -24.39 20.16 0.39
C ASP A 57 -25.15 18.84 0.66
N GLY A 58 -24.89 18.20 1.80
CA GLY A 58 -25.53 16.95 2.20
C GLY A 58 -25.07 15.72 1.42
N ARG A 59 -23.97 15.82 0.67
CA ARG A 59 -23.34 14.68 -0.03
C ARG A 59 -22.07 14.25 0.68
N ILE A 60 -21.59 13.04 0.39
CA ILE A 60 -20.31 12.55 0.93
C ILE A 60 -19.18 13.44 0.42
N ILE A 61 -18.31 13.88 1.34
CA ILE A 61 -17.11 14.67 1.00
C ILE A 61 -16.22 13.84 0.06
N ALA A 62 -15.89 14.42 -1.10
CA ALA A 62 -15.05 13.81 -2.11
C ALA A 62 -14.11 14.87 -2.67
N LEU A 63 -12.83 14.51 -2.83
CA LEU A 63 -11.87 15.35 -3.54
C LEU A 63 -12.18 15.31 -5.05
N PRO A 64 -12.07 16.44 -5.76
CA PRO A 64 -12.06 16.43 -7.21
C PRO A 64 -10.82 15.64 -7.68
N GLU A 65 -11.00 14.82 -8.72
CA GLU A 65 -9.94 14.01 -9.34
C GLU A 65 -9.19 13.08 -8.34
N PRO A 66 -9.82 11.99 -7.88
CA PRO A 66 -9.19 11.08 -6.92
C PRO A 66 -8.00 10.29 -7.51
N ILE A 67 -7.80 10.35 -8.83
CA ILE A 67 -6.74 9.64 -9.53
C ILE A 67 -5.52 10.57 -9.61
N LYS A 68 -4.44 10.21 -8.91
CA LYS A 68 -3.16 10.93 -9.06
C LYS A 68 -2.56 10.59 -10.43
N GLU A 69 -2.26 11.61 -11.22
CA GLU A 69 -1.56 11.44 -12.50
C GLU A 69 -0.16 10.85 -12.32
N SER A 70 0.51 11.21 -11.23
CA SER A 70 1.81 10.68 -10.86
C SER A 70 1.68 9.49 -9.90
N SER A 71 2.40 8.41 -10.20
CA SER A 71 2.58 7.31 -9.26
C SER A 71 3.24 7.79 -7.96
N SER A 72 2.57 7.62 -6.82
CA SER A 72 3.18 7.84 -5.50
C SER A 72 4.09 6.69 -5.07
N ARG A 73 4.16 5.62 -5.86
CA ARG A 73 5.13 4.55 -5.63
C ARG A 73 6.51 5.12 -5.97
N PRO A 74 7.48 5.12 -5.03
CA PRO A 74 8.84 5.53 -5.34
C PRO A 74 9.34 4.69 -6.52
N PRO A 75 10.04 5.30 -7.49
CA PRO A 75 10.64 4.57 -8.59
C PRO A 75 11.52 3.47 -8.00
N LEU A 76 11.37 2.24 -8.52
CA LEU A 76 12.24 1.15 -8.14
C LEU A 76 13.61 1.45 -8.75
N PHE A 77 14.52 2.03 -7.97
CA PHE A 77 15.92 2.31 -8.36
C PHE A 77 16.76 1.03 -8.57
N ILE A 78 16.12 -0.13 -8.77
CA ILE A 78 16.76 -1.45 -8.96
C ILE A 78 16.39 -1.99 -10.36
N LEU A 79 16.19 -1.10 -11.34
CA LEU A 79 15.93 -1.48 -12.73
C LEU A 79 17.05 -1.00 -13.69
N GLU A 80 18.05 -0.25 -13.21
CA GLU A 80 19.20 0.13 -14.04
C GLU A 80 20.18 -1.03 -14.28
N ASP A 81 20.22 -2.04 -13.39
CA ASP A 81 20.95 -3.28 -13.65
C ASP A 81 20.05 -4.23 -14.46
N GLU A 82 20.58 -4.84 -15.52
CA GLU A 82 19.90 -5.91 -16.25
C GLU A 82 19.47 -6.98 -15.24
N LEU A 83 18.17 -7.01 -14.93
CA LEU A 83 17.58 -8.06 -14.10
C LEU A 83 17.99 -9.41 -14.67
N ASP A 84 18.51 -10.30 -13.81
CA ASP A 84 18.85 -11.68 -14.17
C ASP A 84 17.75 -12.24 -15.08
N PRO A 85 18.08 -12.83 -16.25
CA PRO A 85 17.11 -13.45 -17.14
C PRO A 85 16.12 -14.38 -16.43
N ALA A 86 16.52 -15.03 -15.32
CA ALA A 86 15.65 -15.88 -14.51
C ALA A 86 14.60 -15.11 -13.66
N LEU A 87 14.79 -13.80 -13.46
CA LEU A 87 13.93 -12.91 -12.67
C LEU A 87 13.09 -11.98 -13.56
N GLN A 88 13.19 -12.09 -14.88
CA GLN A 88 12.35 -11.33 -15.81
C GLN A 88 10.88 -11.72 -15.65
N THR A 89 10.05 -10.73 -15.35
CA THR A 89 8.60 -10.95 -15.19
C THR A 89 7.89 -10.78 -16.53
N ALA A 90 7.05 -11.75 -16.92
CA ALA A 90 6.19 -11.66 -18.08
C ALA A 90 4.73 -11.48 -17.63
N TYR A 91 4.01 -10.56 -18.27
CA TYR A 91 2.58 -10.38 -18.00
C TYR A 91 1.82 -11.66 -18.35
N ARG A 92 1.12 -12.23 -17.36
CA ARG A 92 0.23 -13.37 -17.56
C ARG A 92 -1.13 -13.02 -16.99
N LYS A 93 -2.18 -13.23 -17.80
CA LYS A 93 -3.56 -13.00 -17.37
C LYS A 93 -3.90 -13.96 -16.22
N ALA A 94 -4.53 -13.44 -15.16
CA ALA A 94 -4.90 -14.25 -14.01
C ALA A 94 -5.85 -15.39 -14.42
N LEU A 95 -5.41 -16.63 -14.22
CA LEU A 95 -6.23 -17.82 -14.42
C LEU A 95 -6.92 -18.13 -13.09
N LYS A 96 -8.25 -18.29 -13.12
CA LYS A 96 -8.98 -18.81 -11.97
C LYS A 96 -8.75 -20.32 -11.92
N SER A 97 -7.83 -20.80 -11.09
CA SER A 97 -7.67 -22.24 -10.87
C SER A 97 -8.94 -22.78 -10.19
N LYS A 98 -9.47 -23.90 -10.70
CA LYS A 98 -10.62 -24.61 -10.12
C LYS A 98 -10.23 -25.49 -8.92
N HIS A 99 -8.97 -25.49 -8.52
CA HIS A 99 -8.43 -26.42 -7.53
C HIS A 99 -8.01 -25.65 -6.28
N VAL A 100 -9.01 -25.30 -5.48
CA VAL A 100 -8.82 -25.13 -4.03
C VAL A 100 -8.97 -26.53 -3.45
N SER A 101 -7.99 -26.99 -2.68
CA SER A 101 -7.95 -28.31 -2.02
C SER A 101 -7.73 -29.48 -2.97
N LEU A 102 -6.50 -29.97 -3.05
CA LEU A 102 -6.14 -31.39 -2.90
C LEU A 102 -4.61 -31.47 -2.99
N TYR A 103 -4.00 -32.00 -1.94
CA TYR A 103 -2.57 -32.28 -1.79
C TYR A 103 -1.98 -32.88 -3.09
N THR A 104 -1.09 -32.15 -3.74
CA THR A 104 -0.43 -32.62 -4.97
C THR A 104 0.73 -33.54 -4.60
N ALA A 105 0.48 -34.85 -4.59
CA ALA A 105 1.52 -35.84 -4.76
C ALA A 105 2.05 -35.73 -6.21
N GLY A 106 3.34 -35.53 -6.38
CA GLY A 106 3.91 -35.34 -7.71
C GLY A 106 5.43 -35.36 -7.76
N MET A 107 6.04 -36.40 -7.21
CA MET A 107 7.43 -36.75 -7.49
C MET A 107 7.53 -37.16 -8.98
N GLY A 108 7.99 -36.25 -9.85
CA GLY A 108 8.53 -36.63 -11.17
C GLY A 108 8.02 -35.92 -12.43
N ASP A 109 7.11 -34.94 -12.36
CA ASP A 109 6.60 -34.25 -13.57
C ASP A 109 7.12 -32.79 -13.64
N PRO A 110 7.84 -32.36 -14.70
CA PRO A 110 8.37 -30.99 -14.82
C PRO A 110 7.30 -29.90 -14.98
N GLN A 111 6.03 -30.28 -15.08
CA GLN A 111 4.87 -29.40 -15.17
C GLN A 111 4.01 -29.42 -13.89
N ALA A 112 4.54 -29.96 -12.80
CA ALA A 112 3.85 -29.97 -11.52
C ALA A 112 3.83 -28.57 -10.89
N ASP A 113 2.65 -28.16 -10.41
CA ASP A 113 2.49 -26.94 -9.62
C ASP A 113 3.15 -27.14 -8.24
N TYR A 114 4.26 -26.46 -7.99
CA TYR A 114 4.92 -26.45 -6.68
C TYR A 114 4.18 -25.51 -5.73
N LEU A 115 3.85 -26.02 -4.54
CA LEU A 115 3.27 -25.21 -3.46
C LEU A 115 4.38 -24.73 -2.53
N LEU A 116 4.57 -23.41 -2.44
CA LEU A 116 5.42 -22.79 -1.43
C LEU A 116 4.53 -22.43 -0.23
N ASP A 117 4.70 -23.16 0.87
CA ASP A 117 4.11 -22.78 2.16
C ASP A 117 5.07 -21.81 2.88
N VAL A 118 4.61 -20.60 3.15
CA VAL A 118 5.40 -19.55 3.81
C VAL A 118 4.68 -19.17 5.09
N ASP A 119 5.23 -19.60 6.23
CA ASP A 119 4.79 -19.11 7.54
C ASP A 119 5.56 -17.83 7.88
N VAL A 120 4.84 -16.69 7.91
CA VAL A 120 5.40 -15.38 8.24
C VAL A 120 5.05 -15.05 9.68
N SER A 121 6.00 -15.23 10.58
CA SER A 121 5.82 -14.96 12.02
C SER A 121 5.83 -13.46 12.38
N GLY A 122 6.35 -12.59 11.51
CA GLY A 122 6.38 -11.15 11.75
C GLY A 122 6.86 -10.32 10.58
N LEU A 123 6.47 -9.05 10.57
CA LEU A 123 6.85 -8.07 9.56
C LEU A 123 7.46 -6.85 10.25
N ILE A 124 8.64 -6.43 9.80
CA ILE A 124 9.35 -5.25 10.32
C ILE A 124 9.53 -4.27 9.17
N PHE A 125 9.06 -3.03 9.37
CA PHE A 125 9.20 -1.96 8.39
C PHE A 125 10.46 -1.15 8.66
N SER A 126 11.32 -1.00 7.65
CA SER A 126 12.44 -0.06 7.68
C SER A 126 12.01 1.37 7.33
N HIS A 127 10.96 1.51 6.52
CA HIS A 127 10.39 2.80 6.12
C HIS A 127 8.88 2.66 5.91
N HIS A 128 8.10 3.58 6.48
CA HIS A 128 6.64 3.60 6.37
C HIS A 128 6.14 5.06 6.26
N PRO A 129 5.11 5.38 5.45
CA PRO A 129 4.63 6.77 5.27
C PRO A 129 4.16 7.47 6.55
N LEU A 130 3.75 6.72 7.57
CA LEU A 130 3.38 7.24 8.89
C LEU A 130 4.56 7.38 9.87
N PHE A 131 5.78 7.00 9.46
CA PHE A 131 6.96 7.14 10.31
C PHE A 131 7.47 8.58 10.26
N SER A 132 7.73 9.15 11.44
CA SER A 132 8.48 10.41 11.51
C SER A 132 9.91 10.22 11.03
N ARG A 133 10.60 11.32 10.73
CA ARG A 133 12.03 11.31 10.36
C ARG A 133 12.89 10.57 11.39
N GLU A 134 12.55 10.70 12.67
CA GLU A 134 13.28 10.05 13.76
C GLU A 134 13.15 8.54 13.73
N HIS A 135 11.95 8.01 13.46
CA HIS A 135 11.73 6.57 13.33
C HIS A 135 12.60 5.97 12.22
N VAL A 136 12.68 6.65 11.07
CA VAL A 136 13.49 6.19 9.92
C VAL A 136 14.99 6.22 10.27
N LEU A 137 15.46 7.29 10.92
CA LEU A 137 16.86 7.41 11.32
C LEU A 137 17.25 6.39 12.38
N ALA A 138 16.39 6.15 13.37
CA ALA A 138 16.60 5.14 14.40
C ALA A 138 16.70 3.73 13.82
N ALA A 139 15.77 3.37 12.92
CA ALA A 139 15.80 2.07 12.23
C ALA A 139 17.08 1.91 11.40
N ARG A 140 17.50 2.95 10.69
CA ARG A 140 18.75 2.93 9.90
C ARG A 140 19.99 2.80 10.77
N LEU A 141 20.02 3.47 11.93
CA LEU A 141 21.13 3.38 12.87
C LEU A 141 21.25 1.96 13.46
N ALA A 142 20.12 1.37 13.88
CA ALA A 142 20.07 0.00 14.35
C ALA A 142 20.59 -0.98 13.29
N GLN A 143 20.16 -0.83 12.04
CA GLN A 143 20.63 -1.65 10.92
C GLN A 143 22.16 -1.52 10.71
N MET A 144 22.71 -0.31 10.76
CA MET A 144 24.17 -0.12 10.61
C MET A 144 24.94 -0.74 11.78
N TYR A 145 24.39 -0.70 12.98
CA TYR A 145 24.98 -1.33 14.15
C TYR A 145 24.99 -2.85 14.05
N ASP A 146 23.88 -3.47 13.64
CA ASP A 146 23.81 -4.92 13.42
C ASP A 146 24.78 -5.39 12.32
N GLN A 147 24.91 -4.62 11.24
CA GLN A 147 25.92 -4.87 10.21
C GLN A 147 27.33 -4.79 10.78
N HIS A 148 27.61 -3.81 11.62
CA HIS A 148 28.90 -3.66 12.26
C HIS A 148 29.21 -4.88 13.16
N LEU A 149 28.27 -5.29 14.02
CA LEU A 149 28.40 -6.48 14.84
C LEU A 149 28.65 -7.73 14.01
N THR A 150 27.92 -7.90 12.91
CA THR A 150 28.11 -9.03 11.99
C THR A 150 29.50 -9.02 11.35
N ARG A 151 30.01 -7.85 10.94
CA ARG A 151 31.37 -7.71 10.39
C ARG A 151 32.44 -8.02 11.42
N GLN A 152 32.24 -7.57 12.67
CA GLN A 152 33.14 -7.90 13.78
C GLN A 152 33.15 -9.42 14.03
N HIS A 153 31.98 -10.04 14.16
CA HIS A 153 31.87 -11.48 14.41
C HIS A 153 32.51 -12.31 13.29
N LYS A 154 32.32 -11.90 12.03
CA LYS A 154 32.93 -12.56 10.87
C LYS A 154 34.43 -12.29 10.70
N ASN A 155 35.06 -11.50 11.60
CA ASN A 155 36.45 -11.03 11.47
C ASN A 155 36.76 -10.43 10.09
N LEU A 156 35.75 -9.89 9.40
CA LEU A 156 35.87 -9.44 8.01
C LEU A 156 36.87 -8.30 7.89
N THR A 157 36.91 -7.42 8.89
CA THR A 157 37.87 -6.32 8.96
C THR A 157 39.30 -6.84 8.96
N ARG A 158 39.59 -7.91 9.71
CA ARG A 158 40.91 -8.55 9.78
C ARG A 158 41.27 -9.23 8.46
N LEU A 159 40.33 -9.99 7.89
CA LEU A 159 40.51 -10.64 6.58
C LEU A 159 40.85 -9.62 5.48
N LEU A 160 40.10 -8.52 5.41
CA LEU A 160 40.31 -7.49 4.40
C LEU A 160 41.63 -6.74 4.63
N THR A 161 42.01 -6.46 5.88
CA THR A 161 43.31 -5.84 6.18
C THR A 161 44.47 -6.76 5.81
N ASP A 162 44.38 -8.05 6.11
CA ASP A 162 45.39 -9.05 5.72
C ASP A 162 45.53 -9.14 4.19
N LYS A 163 44.40 -9.15 3.47
CA LYS A 163 44.40 -9.13 2.00
C LYS A 163 45.03 -7.87 1.42
N LEU A 164 44.73 -6.70 2.00
CA LEU A 164 45.31 -5.43 1.57
C LEU A 164 46.82 -5.39 1.82
N ASN A 165 47.27 -5.92 2.96
CA ASN A 165 48.70 -6.05 3.28
C ASN A 165 49.42 -7.02 2.32
N SER A 166 48.76 -8.10 1.88
CA SER A 166 49.33 -9.03 0.89
C SER A 166 49.50 -8.43 -0.50
N LEU A 167 48.66 -7.46 -0.89
CA LEU A 167 48.72 -6.77 -2.19
C LEU A 167 49.77 -5.65 -2.23
N ARG A 168 50.30 -5.27 -1.07
CA ARG A 168 51.28 -4.19 -0.92
C ARG A 168 52.73 -4.74 -0.90
N LYS A 169 52.91 -6.06 -1.03
CA LYS A 169 54.20 -6.71 -1.33
C LYS A 169 54.30 -6.96 -2.83
#